data_AF-A4FMA3-F1
#
_entry.id   AF-A4FMA3-F1
#
_cell.length_a   1.000
_cell.length_b   1.000
_cell.length_c   1.000
_cell.angle_alpha   90.00
_cell.angle_beta   90.00
_cell.angle_gamma   90.00
#
_symmetry.space_group_name_H-M   'P 1'
#
loop_
_entity.id
_entity.type
_entity.pdbx_description
1 polymer ?
#
loop_
_entity_poly.entity_id
_entity_poly.type
_entity_poly.pdbx_seq_one_letter_code
_entity_poly.pdbx_strand_id
1 'polypeptide(L)'
;MVARLSDSRFAEAVSAARAQVSDRLDEVTAEITECERLQEELAAKLGRRELTLKAFETANAPLAESLHALYAERDKLSGGSPEGPTAAQPAEVIAQQWDSAEPAERRALFTQALGQHTMVIDPAIKDRKRKWDPARVRIADHVQAAA
;
A
#
# COMPACT_ATOMS: atom_id res chain seq x y z
N MET A 1 -11.89 -3.18 17.25
CA MET A 1 -11.64 -4.00 16.03
C MET A 1 -12.95 -4.39 15.38
N VAL A 2 -13.74 -5.29 15.97
CA VAL A 2 -15.04 -5.76 15.42
C VAL A 2 -15.97 -4.60 15.08
N ALA A 3 -16.25 -3.70 16.03
CA ALA A 3 -17.12 -2.54 15.82
C ALA A 3 -16.66 -1.58 14.70
N ARG A 4 -15.36 -1.59 14.36
CA ARG A 4 -14.77 -0.72 13.34
C ARG A 4 -14.83 -1.38 11.96
N LEU A 5 -14.58 -2.69 11.89
CA LEU A 5 -14.71 -3.48 10.67
C LEU A 5 -16.17 -3.73 10.27
N SER A 6 -17.11 -3.66 11.22
CA SER A 6 -18.55 -3.75 10.98
C SER A 6 -19.23 -2.41 10.68
N ASP A 7 -18.49 -1.29 10.78
CA ASP A 7 -19.00 0.04 10.44
C ASP A 7 -18.98 0.21 8.91
N SER A 8 -20.16 0.40 8.32
CA SER A 8 -20.30 0.55 6.87
C SER A 8 -19.55 1.76 6.33
N ARG A 9 -19.46 2.87 7.09
CA ARG A 9 -18.72 4.07 6.66
C ARG A 9 -17.22 3.84 6.64
N PHE A 10 -16.71 3.10 7.64
CA PHE A 10 -15.30 2.73 7.67
C PHE A 10 -14.96 1.78 6.52
N ALA A 11 -15.81 0.78 6.27
CA ALA A 11 -15.62 -0.15 5.17
C ALA A 11 -15.72 0.54 3.79
N GLU A 12 -16.66 1.45 3.59
CA GLU A 12 -16.77 2.26 2.38
C GLU A 12 -15.53 3.14 2.16
N ALA A 13 -15.02 3.79 3.22
CA ALA A 13 -13.82 4.61 3.14
C ALA A 13 -12.56 3.77 2.80
N VAL A 14 -12.42 2.59 3.41
CA VAL A 14 -11.31 1.67 3.11
C VAL A 14 -11.43 1.12 1.68
N SER A 15 -12.64 0.78 1.23
CA SER A 15 -12.89 0.31 -0.13
C SER A 15 -12.58 1.39 -1.16
N ALA A 16 -13.04 2.62 -0.95
CA ALA A 16 -12.74 3.76 -1.81
C ALA A 16 -11.23 4.06 -1.88
N ALA A 17 -10.52 4.03 -0.75
CA ALA A 17 -9.08 4.23 -0.73
C ALA A 17 -8.32 3.13 -1.50
N ARG A 18 -8.76 1.88 -1.39
CA ARG A 18 -8.17 0.76 -2.16
C ARG A 18 -8.50 0.83 -3.64
N ALA A 19 -9.72 1.23 -4.01
CA ALA A 19 -10.10 1.46 -5.40
C ALA A 19 -9.20 2.53 -6.02
N GLN A 20 -8.97 3.66 -5.33
CA GLN A 20 -8.05 4.70 -5.80
C GLN A 20 -6.61 4.19 -5.98
N VAL A 21 -6.11 3.34 -5.06
CA VAL A 21 -4.78 2.73 -5.20
C VAL A 21 -4.74 1.74 -6.38
N SER A 22 -5.80 0.97 -6.59
CA SER A 22 -5.92 0.06 -7.74
C SER A 22 -5.95 0.83 -9.06
N ASP A 23 -6.79 1.85 -9.16
CA ASP A 23 -6.91 2.71 -10.35
C ASP A 23 -5.57 3.36 -10.67
N ARG A 24 -4.84 3.86 -9.66
CA ARG A 24 -3.51 4.44 -9.86
C ARG A 24 -2.46 3.38 -10.23
N LEU A 25 -2.54 2.17 -9.67
CA LEU A 25 -1.67 1.06 -10.07
C LEU A 25 -1.87 0.67 -11.53
N ASP A 26 -3.11 0.63 -11.99
CA ASP A 26 -3.45 0.33 -13.38
C ASP A 26 -2.93 1.44 -14.31
N GLU A 27 -3.11 2.71 -13.92
CA GLU A 27 -2.57 3.86 -14.65
C GLU A 27 -1.04 3.83 -14.74
N VAL A 28 -0.34 3.67 -13.61
CA VAL A 28 1.14 3.59 -13.57
C VAL A 28 1.64 2.40 -14.40
N THR A 29 0.95 1.27 -14.37
CA THR A 29 1.32 0.09 -15.17
C THR A 29 1.14 0.35 -16.67
N ALA A 30 0.09 1.07 -17.06
CA ALA A 30 -0.12 1.48 -18.45
C ALA A 30 0.95 2.49 -18.90
N GLU A 31 1.31 3.46 -18.06
CA GLU A 31 2.39 4.43 -18.33
C GLU A 31 3.76 3.74 -18.51
N ILE A 32 4.07 2.75 -17.67
CA ILE A 32 5.28 1.91 -17.79
C ILE A 32 5.29 1.20 -19.14
N THR A 33 4.19 0.53 -19.47
CA THR A 33 4.07 -0.25 -20.71
C THR A 33 4.28 0.65 -21.94
N GLU A 34 3.72 1.86 -21.93
CA GLU A 34 3.90 2.81 -23.02
C GLU A 34 5.35 3.32 -23.12
N CYS A 35 5.99 3.62 -21.98
CA CYS A 35 7.39 4.02 -21.98
C CYS A 35 8.30 2.90 -22.50
N GLU A 36 8.11 1.65 -22.06
CA GLU A 36 8.84 0.47 -22.55
C GLU A 36 8.66 0.30 -24.06
N ARG A 37 7.42 0.39 -24.55
CA ARG A 37 7.10 0.32 -25.99
C ARG A 37 7.85 1.39 -26.79
N LEU A 38 7.90 2.62 -26.29
CA LEU A 38 8.63 3.71 -26.96
C LEU A 38 10.15 3.46 -26.97
N GLN A 39 10.72 2.93 -25.87
CA GLN A 39 12.14 2.57 -25.84
C GLN A 39 12.47 1.46 -26.85
N GLU A 40 11.62 0.45 -26.97
CA GLU A 40 11.76 -0.62 -27.97
C GLU A 40 11.72 -0.08 -29.39
N GLU A 41 10.78 0.81 -29.71
CA GLU A 41 10.69 1.44 -31.03
C GLU A 41 11.94 2.27 -31.37
N LEU A 42 12.43 3.05 -30.40
CA LEU A 42 13.66 3.84 -30.56
C LEU A 42 14.88 2.94 -30.78
N ALA A 43 14.99 1.84 -30.03
CA ALA A 43 16.06 0.86 -30.20
C ALA A 43 15.99 0.17 -31.57
N ALA A 44 14.79 -0.19 -32.03
CA ALA A 44 14.58 -0.78 -33.34
C ALA A 44 14.98 0.18 -34.47
N LYS A 45 14.62 1.47 -34.37
CA LYS A 45 15.05 2.52 -35.33
C LYS A 45 16.57 2.68 -35.36
N LEU A 46 17.23 2.65 -34.20
CA LEU A 46 18.70 2.67 -34.12
C LEU A 46 19.31 1.43 -34.80
N GLY A 47 18.76 0.24 -34.55
CA GLY A 47 19.20 -1.00 -35.19
C GLY A 47 19.07 -0.99 -36.72
N ARG A 48 18.03 -0.33 -37.25
CA ARG A 48 17.85 -0.09 -38.69
C ARG A 48 18.67 1.09 -39.24
N ARG A 49 19.48 1.76 -38.41
CA ARG A 49 20.26 2.96 -38.74
C ARG A 49 19.40 4.15 -39.22
N GLU A 50 18.14 4.19 -38.82
CA GLU A 50 17.21 5.31 -39.05
C GLU A 50 17.43 6.45 -38.05
N LEU A 51 18.17 6.18 -36.97
CA LEU A 51 18.57 7.14 -35.95
C LEU A 51 20.08 7.08 -35.71
N THR A 52 20.65 8.20 -35.29
CA THR A 52 22.01 8.22 -34.73
C THR A 52 21.98 7.82 -33.26
N LEU A 53 23.08 7.28 -32.75
CA LEU A 53 23.22 6.94 -31.33
C LEU A 53 22.93 8.14 -30.42
N LYS A 54 23.44 9.33 -30.78
CA LYS A 54 23.21 10.57 -30.03
C LYS A 54 21.72 10.94 -29.96
N ALA A 55 20.99 10.79 -31.06
CA ALA A 55 19.56 11.07 -31.08
C ALA A 55 18.77 10.04 -30.27
N PHE A 56 19.20 8.77 -30.26
CA PHE A 56 18.64 7.75 -29.39
C PHE A 56 18.86 8.08 -27.91
N GLU A 57 20.10 8.37 -27.50
CA GLU A 57 20.44 8.71 -26.11
C GLU A 57 19.64 9.92 -25.62
N THR A 58 19.53 10.96 -26.45
CA THR A 58 18.77 12.19 -26.13
C THR A 58 17.28 11.90 -25.92
N ALA A 59 16.69 11.04 -26.75
CA ALA A 59 15.26 10.68 -26.64
C ALA A 59 15.00 9.64 -25.54
N ASN A 60 15.94 8.74 -25.28
CA ASN A 60 15.79 7.61 -24.36
C ASN A 60 16.05 8.00 -22.90
N ALA A 61 16.92 8.99 -22.65
CA ALA A 61 17.22 9.48 -21.30
C ALA A 61 15.97 9.88 -20.48
N PRO A 62 15.08 10.76 -20.97
CA PRO A 62 13.87 11.13 -20.22
C PRO A 62 12.90 9.96 -20.02
N LEU A 63 12.84 9.00 -20.96
CA LEU A 63 12.03 7.79 -20.82
C LEU A 63 12.58 6.87 -19.72
N ALA A 64 13.90 6.72 -19.64
CA ALA A 64 14.54 5.92 -18.60
C ALA A 64 14.36 6.54 -17.21
N GLU A 65 14.47 7.86 -17.09
CA GLU A 65 14.17 8.59 -15.84
C GLU A 65 12.70 8.41 -15.43
N SER A 66 11.77 8.53 -16.38
CA SER A 66 10.34 8.35 -16.14
C SER A 66 10.04 6.92 -15.69
N LEU A 67 10.60 5.90 -16.36
CA LEU A 67 10.45 4.50 -15.95
C LEU A 67 10.96 4.24 -14.54
N HIS A 68 12.12 4.80 -14.18
CA HIS A 68 12.64 4.66 -12.82
C HIS A 68 11.68 5.26 -11.78
N ALA A 69 11.10 6.42 -12.06
CA ALA A 69 10.10 7.03 -11.19
C ALA A 69 8.80 6.20 -11.09
N LEU A 70 8.30 5.70 -12.23
CA LEU A 70 7.08 4.91 -12.31
C LEU A 70 7.23 3.54 -11.62
N TYR A 71 8.36 2.86 -11.77
CA TYR A 71 8.62 1.63 -11.02
C TYR A 71 8.67 1.89 -9.52
N ALA A 72 9.32 2.98 -9.08
CA ALA A 72 9.35 3.34 -7.67
C ALA A 72 7.95 3.68 -7.14
N GLU A 73 7.08 4.28 -7.94
CA GLU A 73 5.68 4.52 -7.59
C GLU A 73 4.88 3.22 -7.50
N ARG A 74 4.97 2.35 -8.51
CA ARG A 74 4.34 1.03 -8.51
C ARG A 74 4.75 0.20 -7.29
N ASP A 75 6.03 0.19 -6.95
CA ASP A 75 6.56 -0.58 -5.81
C ASP A 75 6.05 -0.01 -4.48
N LYS A 76 5.89 1.31 -4.36
CA LYS A 76 5.25 1.94 -3.19
C LYS A 76 3.77 1.59 -3.08
N LEU A 77 3.04 1.62 -4.20
CA LEU A 77 1.60 1.33 -4.24
C LEU A 77 1.31 -0.16 -3.99
N SER A 78 2.14 -1.06 -4.52
CA SER A 78 2.01 -2.51 -4.32
C SER A 78 2.48 -2.97 -2.94
N GLY A 79 3.55 -2.38 -2.38
CA GLY A 79 4.05 -2.72 -1.04
C GLY A 79 3.22 -2.16 0.12
N GLY A 80 2.31 -1.20 -0.14
CA GLY A 80 1.49 -0.52 0.87
C GLY A 80 0.06 -1.05 1.03
N SER A 81 -0.39 -1.99 0.19
CA SER A 81 -1.78 -2.46 0.20
C SER A 81 -1.96 -3.65 1.16
N PRO A 82 -2.71 -3.51 2.28
CA PRO A 82 -2.97 -4.63 3.18
C PRO A 82 -3.88 -5.66 2.49
N GLU A 83 -3.37 -6.87 2.27
CA GLU A 83 -4.19 -8.02 1.86
C GLU A 83 -5.31 -8.25 2.89
N GLY A 84 -6.57 -8.27 2.44
CA GLY A 84 -7.73 -8.52 3.29
C GLY A 84 -9.08 -8.21 2.61
N PRO A 85 -10.20 -8.77 3.07
CA PRO A 85 -11.49 -8.68 2.40
C PRO A 85 -12.03 -7.24 2.30
N THR A 86 -12.58 -6.91 1.12
CA THR A 86 -12.86 -5.54 0.62
C THR A 86 -14.26 -4.99 0.99
N ALA A 87 -15.06 -5.75 1.74
CA ALA A 87 -16.44 -5.39 2.08
C ALA A 87 -16.68 -5.39 3.59
N ALA A 88 -17.59 -4.51 4.05
CA ALA A 88 -18.11 -4.54 5.42
C ALA A 88 -18.71 -5.93 5.68
N GLN A 89 -18.15 -6.65 6.65
CA GLN A 89 -18.71 -7.92 7.07
C GLN A 89 -19.56 -7.70 8.34
N PRO A 90 -20.63 -8.49 8.54
CA PRO A 90 -21.36 -8.45 9.80
C PRO A 90 -20.43 -8.66 11.00
N ALA A 91 -20.72 -7.98 12.11
CA ALA A 91 -19.90 -8.05 13.33
C ALA A 91 -19.71 -9.50 13.82
N GLU A 92 -20.73 -10.34 13.66
CA GLU A 92 -20.70 -11.76 14.02
C GLU A 92 -19.73 -12.56 13.16
N VAL A 93 -19.64 -12.25 11.86
CA VAL A 93 -18.71 -12.92 10.93
C VAL A 93 -17.28 -12.53 11.26
N ILE A 94 -17.03 -11.24 11.57
CA ILE A 94 -15.70 -10.76 11.97
C ILE A 94 -15.27 -11.37 13.31
N ALA A 95 -16.20 -11.49 14.27
CA ALA A 95 -15.94 -12.14 15.55
C ALA A 95 -15.59 -13.62 15.34
N GLN A 96 -16.36 -14.34 14.51
CA GLN A 96 -16.10 -15.74 14.20
C GLN A 96 -14.78 -15.95 13.46
N GLN A 97 -14.44 -15.06 12.52
CA GLN A 97 -13.14 -15.06 11.84
C GLN A 97 -12.00 -14.83 12.83
N TRP A 98 -12.12 -13.86 13.73
CA TRP A 98 -11.11 -13.61 14.75
C TRP A 98 -10.90 -14.80 15.69
N ASP A 99 -12.00 -15.40 16.16
CA ASP A 99 -11.96 -16.52 17.10
C ASP A 99 -11.33 -17.76 16.46
N SER A 100 -11.61 -17.99 15.17
CA SER A 100 -11.12 -19.14 14.40
C SER A 100 -9.75 -18.92 13.73
N ALA A 101 -9.27 -17.67 13.67
CA ALA A 101 -8.07 -17.29 12.94
C ALA A 101 -6.77 -17.74 13.62
N GLU A 102 -5.79 -18.11 12.80
CA GLU A 102 -4.41 -18.33 13.21
C GLU A 102 -3.70 -17.00 13.54
N PRO A 103 -2.57 -16.99 14.29
CA PRO A 103 -1.89 -15.76 14.69
C PRO A 103 -1.51 -14.82 13.55
N ALA A 104 -1.23 -15.33 12.34
CA ALA A 104 -0.97 -14.52 11.16
C ALA A 104 -2.24 -13.81 10.65
N GLU A 105 -3.35 -14.52 10.59
CA GLU A 105 -4.65 -14.01 10.14
C GLU A 105 -5.23 -13.00 11.15
N ARG A 106 -5.06 -13.26 12.45
CA ARG A 106 -5.41 -12.29 13.49
C ARG A 106 -4.62 -10.99 13.34
N ARG A 107 -3.33 -11.06 13.02
CA ARG A 107 -2.53 -9.86 12.72
C ARG A 107 -3.04 -9.14 11.48
N ALA A 108 -3.41 -9.85 10.42
CA ALA A 108 -3.97 -9.23 9.22
C ALA A 108 -5.30 -8.51 9.51
N LEU A 109 -6.25 -9.17 10.20
CA LEU A 109 -7.52 -8.58 10.64
C LEU A 109 -7.31 -7.36 11.54
N PHE A 110 -6.32 -7.41 12.43
CA PHE A 110 -5.98 -6.30 13.32
C PHE A 110 -5.39 -5.11 12.55
N THR A 111 -4.44 -5.34 11.64
CA THR A 111 -3.87 -4.31 10.76
C THR A 111 -4.95 -3.69 9.88
N GLN A 112 -5.86 -4.49 9.34
CA GLN A 112 -7.00 -4.01 8.57
C GLN A 112 -7.91 -3.10 9.40
N ALA A 113 -8.20 -3.47 10.65
CA ALA A 113 -9.01 -2.65 11.55
C ALA A 113 -8.30 -1.37 12.00
N LEU A 114 -6.97 -1.38 12.07
CA LEU A 114 -6.18 -0.18 12.34
C LEU A 114 -6.23 0.79 11.17
N GLY A 115 -6.28 0.31 9.93
CA GLY A 115 -6.33 1.16 8.73
C GLY A 115 -5.12 2.09 8.68
N GLN A 116 -5.36 3.41 8.64
CA GLN A 116 -4.31 4.43 8.69
C GLN A 116 -3.88 4.82 10.12
N HIS A 117 -4.30 4.11 11.16
CA HIS A 117 -3.90 4.42 12.53
C HIS A 117 -2.78 3.51 13.01
N THR A 118 -1.95 4.02 13.92
CA THR A 118 -0.87 3.27 14.55
C THR A 118 -1.23 2.92 15.99
N MET A 119 -1.04 1.66 16.40
CA MET A 119 -1.13 1.29 17.80
C MET A 119 0.19 1.63 18.51
N VAL A 120 0.11 2.49 19.52
CA VAL A 120 1.25 2.88 20.36
C VAL A 120 1.09 2.21 21.73
N ILE A 121 2.19 1.61 22.21
CA ILE A 121 2.28 1.08 23.57
C ILE A 121 3.19 1.99 24.39
N ASP A 122 2.63 2.68 25.37
CA ASP A 122 3.39 3.58 26.24
C ASP A 122 4.46 2.84 27.04
N PRO A 123 5.56 3.50 27.45
CA PRO A 123 6.58 2.91 28.29
C PRO A 123 6.02 2.29 29.57
N ALA A 124 6.64 1.22 30.05
CA ALA A 124 6.27 0.61 31.32
C ALA A 124 6.64 1.53 32.49
N ILE A 125 5.75 1.65 33.48
CA ILE A 125 6.02 2.39 34.72
C ILE A 125 7.06 1.59 35.52
N LYS A 126 8.26 2.18 35.73
CA LYS A 126 9.45 1.50 36.27
C LYS A 126 9.26 0.89 37.67
N ASP A 127 8.39 1.46 38.50
CA ASP A 127 8.20 1.05 39.92
C ASP A 127 6.97 0.17 40.18
N ARG A 128 6.28 -0.32 39.14
CA ARG A 128 5.18 -1.28 39.30
C ARG A 128 5.61 -2.69 38.93
N LYS A 129 4.96 -3.68 39.56
CA LYS A 129 5.05 -5.10 39.15
C LYS A 129 4.83 -5.20 37.64
N ARG A 130 5.65 -6.00 36.95
CA ARG A 130 5.54 -6.29 35.50
C ARG A 130 4.23 -7.02 35.19
N LYS A 131 3.12 -6.29 35.25
CA LYS A 131 1.78 -6.75 34.88
C LYS A 131 1.38 -6.02 33.60
N TRP A 132 0.69 -6.72 32.72
CA TRP A 132 0.03 -6.11 31.57
C TRP A 132 -0.89 -4.98 32.05
N ASP A 133 -0.71 -3.80 31.46
CA ASP A 133 -1.53 -2.63 31.73
C ASP A 133 -2.20 -2.19 30.42
N PRO A 134 -3.50 -2.48 30.23
CA PRO A 134 -4.23 -2.12 29.02
C PRO A 134 -4.28 -0.61 28.76
N ALA A 135 -4.14 0.23 29.79
CA ALA A 135 -4.18 1.68 29.65
C ALA A 135 -2.97 2.24 28.88
N ARG A 136 -1.93 1.42 28.67
CA ARG A 136 -0.75 1.77 27.86
C ARG A 136 -0.99 1.64 26.35
N VAL A 137 -2.08 0.99 25.94
CA VAL A 137 -2.38 0.77 24.52
C VAL A 137 -3.27 1.90 24.03
N ARG A 138 -2.76 2.70 23.10
CA ARG A 138 -3.51 3.79 22.47
C ARG A 138 -3.45 3.68 20.96
N ILE A 139 -4.52 4.08 20.29
CA ILE A 139 -4.55 4.20 18.83
C ILE A 139 -4.29 5.67 18.51
N ALA A 140 -3.18 5.95 17.82
CA ALA A 140 -2.82 7.28 17.33
C ALA A 140 -3.09 7.35 15.83
N ASP A 141 -3.45 8.54 15.34
CA ASP A 141 -3.41 8.81 13.89
C ASP A 141 -1.98 8.59 13.39
N HIS A 142 -1.82 8.11 12.16
CA HIS A 142 -0.48 7.95 11.59
C HIS A 142 0.24 9.30 11.61
N VAL A 143 1.19 9.43 12.53
CA VAL A 143 2.15 10.53 12.52
C VAL A 143 3.01 10.26 11.30
N GLN A 144 2.75 11.01 10.23
CA GLN A 144 3.68 11.17 9.13
C GLN A 144 5.00 11.60 9.77
N ALA A 145 5.99 10.70 9.80
CA ALA A 145 7.32 11.06 10.29
C ALA A 145 7.80 12.19 9.38
N ALA A 146 7.91 13.39 9.95
CA ALA A 146 8.48 14.52 9.27
C ALA A 146 10.00 14.28 9.10
N ALA A 147 10.44 14.41 7.84
CA ALA A 147 11.81 14.43 7.32
C ALA A 147 12.55 13.09 7.25
#